data_AF-A0A954WCV4-F1
#
_entry.id   AF-A0A954WCV4-F1
#
_cell.length_a   1.000
_cell.length_b   1.000
_cell.length_c   1.000
_cell.angle_alpha   90.00
_cell.angle_beta   90.00
_cell.angle_gamma   90.00
#
_symmetry.space_group_name_H-M   'P 1'
#
loop_
_entity.id
_entity.type
_entity.pdbx_description
1 polymer ?
#
loop_
_entity_poly.entity_id
_entity_poly.type
_entity_poly.pdbx_seq_one_letter_code
_entity_poly.pdbx_strand_id
1 'polypeptide(L)'
;MSQRKILVTAALPYANGPIHLGHLVEYIQTDIWVRFQKLRGHECIYLCADDTHGTAIMIRARQEGRSEEQLIAEMQAQHERDFADFQVQFDNYGSTNSEENRELCHEFWQSIRAAGLVKEKDVEQLYDPEAKTFLADRFVRGTCPKCKATDQPGDNCSVCGTTYTPRDLIEPRSVYTGATPEVRSAKHLFIELEQLHDFLDQWTQSGEHLQSEVANYLKGHFLHEPLRDWDISRPAPYFGFEIPDSPGNYWYVWFDAPIGYMASTKQWCDRHGQTFDDWWRNEATEIHHFIGKDITYFHTLFWPGMLKTA
;
A
#
# COMPACT_ATOMS: atom_id res chain seq x y z
N MET A 1 -35.81 -5.64 -11.09
CA MET A 1 -34.41 -5.18 -11.25
C MET A 1 -33.56 -6.42 -11.41
N SER A 2 -32.58 -6.42 -12.32
CA SER A 2 -31.64 -7.55 -12.38
C SER A 2 -30.84 -7.60 -11.09
N GLN A 3 -30.59 -8.81 -10.60
CA GLN A 3 -29.66 -9.03 -9.50
C GLN A 3 -28.25 -8.72 -10.00
N ARG A 4 -27.47 -8.00 -9.19
CA ARG A 4 -26.10 -7.57 -9.49
C ARG A 4 -25.17 -8.35 -8.59
N LYS A 5 -23.95 -8.61 -9.05
CA LYS A 5 -22.87 -9.20 -8.27
C LYS A 5 -21.82 -8.12 -7.99
N ILE A 6 -21.59 -7.84 -6.71
CA ILE A 6 -20.88 -6.64 -6.26
C ILE A 6 -19.85 -7.03 -5.20
N LEU A 7 -18.58 -6.76 -5.46
CA LEU A 7 -17.49 -6.84 -4.49
C LEU A 7 -17.16 -5.44 -4.02
N VAL A 8 -17.17 -5.24 -2.71
CA VAL A 8 -16.86 -3.96 -2.07
C VAL A 8 -15.66 -4.13 -1.17
N THR A 9 -14.79 -3.14 -1.17
CA THR A 9 -13.68 -3.03 -0.22
C THR A 9 -13.61 -1.63 0.37
N ALA A 10 -13.01 -1.54 1.55
CA ALA A 10 -12.48 -0.30 2.10
C ALA A 10 -10.95 -0.43 2.18
N ALA A 11 -10.23 0.69 2.32
CA ALA A 11 -8.78 0.65 2.45
C ALA A 11 -8.36 -0.28 3.58
N LEU A 12 -7.23 -0.96 3.40
CA LEU A 12 -6.69 -1.84 4.43
C LEU A 12 -6.07 -0.97 5.54
N PRO A 13 -6.55 -1.03 6.80
CA PRO A 13 -5.99 -0.22 7.86
C PRO A 13 -4.59 -0.74 8.20
N TYR A 14 -3.68 0.18 8.48
CA TYR A 14 -2.30 -0.17 8.74
C TYR A 14 -2.12 -0.72 10.15
N ALA A 15 -1.53 -1.91 10.30
CA ALA A 15 -1.38 -2.62 11.57
C ALA A 15 -0.39 -1.97 12.57
N ASN A 16 0.10 -0.77 12.26
CA ASN A 16 1.02 -0.02 13.12
C ASN A 16 0.33 0.97 14.06
N GLY A 17 -1.01 1.06 14.05
CA GLY A 17 -1.74 1.95 14.95
C GLY A 17 -3.23 1.65 15.01
N PRO A 18 -3.91 2.06 16.09
CA PRO A 18 -5.32 1.74 16.31
C PRO A 18 -6.26 2.48 15.35
N ILE A 19 -7.48 1.96 15.20
CA ILE A 19 -8.57 2.63 14.48
C ILE A 19 -8.91 3.96 15.15
N HIS A 20 -9.24 4.96 14.34
CA HIS A 20 -9.56 6.31 14.79
C HIS A 20 -10.69 6.90 13.93
N LEU A 21 -11.23 8.06 14.30
CA LEU A 21 -12.41 8.63 13.61
C LEU A 21 -12.24 8.81 12.10
N GLY A 22 -11.05 9.17 11.62
CA GLY A 22 -10.76 9.25 10.18
C GLY A 22 -11.02 7.95 9.42
N HIS A 23 -10.59 6.81 9.98
CA HIS A 23 -10.90 5.48 9.46
C HIS A 23 -12.43 5.28 9.41
N LEU A 24 -13.12 5.52 10.53
CA LEU A 24 -14.55 5.25 10.65
C LEU A 24 -15.42 6.01 9.64
N VAL A 25 -14.99 7.19 9.17
CA VAL A 25 -15.68 7.90 8.07
C VAL A 25 -15.79 7.00 6.83
N GLU A 26 -14.70 6.33 6.45
CA GLU A 26 -14.65 5.44 5.29
C GLU A 26 -15.44 4.15 5.53
N TYR A 27 -15.17 3.43 6.62
CA TYR A 27 -15.80 2.13 6.88
C TYR A 27 -17.31 2.25 7.11
N ILE A 28 -17.78 3.27 7.82
CA ILE A 28 -19.23 3.48 8.04
C ILE A 28 -19.93 3.87 6.73
N GLN A 29 -19.32 4.75 5.92
CA GLN A 29 -19.88 5.09 4.61
C GLN A 29 -20.02 3.84 3.71
N THR A 30 -18.97 3.01 3.71
CA THR A 30 -18.93 1.77 2.93
C THR A 30 -19.99 0.78 3.42
N ASP A 31 -20.08 0.56 4.72
CA ASP A 31 -21.05 -0.34 5.35
C ASP A 31 -22.51 0.07 5.05
N ILE A 32 -22.83 1.38 5.14
CA ILE A 32 -24.15 1.90 4.77
C ILE A 32 -24.49 1.55 3.31
N TRP A 33 -23.53 1.73 2.39
CA TRP A 33 -23.73 1.43 0.98
C TRP A 33 -23.91 -0.08 0.75
N VAL A 34 -23.07 -0.92 1.35
CA VAL A 34 -23.16 -2.39 1.29
C VAL A 34 -24.51 -2.88 1.79
N ARG A 35 -24.94 -2.42 2.97
CA ARG A 35 -26.24 -2.78 3.56
C ARG A 35 -27.38 -2.41 2.65
N PHE A 36 -27.32 -1.23 2.04
CA PHE A 36 -28.31 -0.83 1.04
C PHE A 36 -28.33 -1.80 -0.15
N GLN A 37 -27.18 -2.16 -0.73
CA GLN A 37 -27.16 -3.12 -1.85
C GLN A 37 -27.72 -4.49 -1.46
N LYS A 38 -27.34 -5.02 -0.28
CA LYS A 38 -27.86 -6.29 0.26
C LYS A 38 -29.38 -6.23 0.44
N LEU A 39 -29.91 -5.15 1.01
CA LEU A 39 -31.36 -4.94 1.19
C LEU A 39 -32.13 -4.84 -0.14
N ARG A 40 -31.47 -4.42 -1.22
CA ARG A 40 -32.04 -4.38 -2.57
C ARG A 40 -32.01 -5.74 -3.28
N GLY A 41 -31.49 -6.77 -2.63
CA GLY A 41 -31.43 -8.14 -3.13
C GLY A 41 -30.23 -8.43 -4.03
N HIS A 42 -29.22 -7.54 -4.08
CA HIS A 42 -27.99 -7.80 -4.82
C HIS A 42 -27.09 -8.79 -4.07
N GLU A 43 -26.33 -9.58 -4.81
CA GLU A 43 -25.25 -10.40 -4.26
C GLU A 43 -24.06 -9.46 -4.01
N CYS A 44 -23.96 -8.93 -2.80
CA CYS A 44 -22.96 -7.94 -2.44
C CYS A 44 -22.09 -8.50 -1.30
N ILE A 45 -20.78 -8.51 -1.47
CA ILE A 45 -19.82 -8.91 -0.43
C ILE A 45 -18.92 -7.72 -0.07
N TYR A 46 -18.58 -7.61 1.20
CA TYR A 46 -17.72 -6.57 1.74
C TYR A 46 -16.48 -7.18 2.38
N LEU A 47 -15.32 -6.89 1.80
CA LEU A 47 -14.05 -7.51 2.13
C LEU A 47 -13.07 -6.45 2.62
N CYS A 48 -12.30 -6.80 3.64
CA CYS A 48 -11.19 -6.00 4.13
C CYS A 48 -10.10 -6.92 4.68
N ALA A 49 -9.01 -6.34 5.15
CA ALA A 49 -7.87 -6.99 5.77
C ALA A 49 -7.00 -5.92 6.44
N ASP A 50 -6.16 -6.30 7.40
CA ASP A 50 -5.08 -5.42 7.85
C ASP A 50 -3.94 -5.37 6.83
N ASP A 51 -3.40 -4.17 6.60
CA ASP A 51 -2.09 -3.98 5.96
C ASP A 51 -0.99 -4.14 7.02
N THR A 52 -0.23 -5.23 6.89
CA THR A 52 0.62 -5.77 7.96
C THR A 52 2.12 -5.71 7.66
N HIS A 53 2.54 -5.32 6.46
CA HIS A 53 3.96 -5.33 6.09
C HIS A 53 4.65 -3.97 6.30
N GLY A 54 5.98 -4.01 6.24
CA GLY A 54 6.80 -2.82 6.14
C GLY A 54 7.71 -2.52 7.32
N THR A 55 8.64 -1.58 7.06
CA THR A 55 9.69 -1.21 8.01
C THR A 55 9.15 -0.67 9.34
N ALA A 56 8.00 0.01 9.35
CA ALA A 56 7.46 0.58 10.58
C ALA A 56 6.96 -0.51 11.55
N ILE A 57 6.31 -1.57 11.05
CA ILE A 57 5.92 -2.75 11.83
C ILE A 57 7.15 -3.43 12.42
N MET A 58 8.15 -3.72 11.59
CA MET A 58 9.42 -4.34 12.00
C MET A 58 10.10 -3.55 13.12
N ILE A 59 10.13 -2.23 13.02
CA ILE A 59 10.80 -1.38 14.02
C ILE A 59 9.99 -1.29 15.30
N ARG A 60 8.66 -1.17 15.21
CA ARG A 60 7.80 -1.15 16.39
C ARG A 60 7.88 -2.46 17.16
N ALA A 61 7.83 -3.60 16.46
CA ALA A 61 7.98 -4.92 17.09
C ALA A 61 9.30 -5.04 17.87
N ARG A 62 10.41 -4.60 17.26
CA ARG A 62 11.73 -4.53 17.93
C ARG A 62 11.74 -3.61 19.15
N GLN A 63 11.16 -2.42 19.06
CA GLN A 63 11.08 -1.48 20.18
C GLN A 63 10.25 -2.01 21.34
N GLU A 64 9.19 -2.77 21.05
CA GLU A 64 8.32 -3.41 22.03
C GLU A 64 8.85 -4.76 22.53
N GLY A 65 9.95 -5.27 21.96
CA GLY A 65 10.58 -6.53 22.37
C GLY A 65 9.75 -7.78 22.06
N ARG A 66 8.96 -7.75 20.98
CA ARG A 66 8.10 -8.86 20.52
C ARG A 66 8.27 -9.14 19.04
N SER A 67 7.72 -10.24 18.52
CA SER A 67 7.79 -10.53 17.09
C SER A 67 6.80 -9.68 16.29
N GLU A 68 7.10 -9.48 15.01
CA GLU A 68 6.22 -8.81 14.06
C GLU A 68 4.85 -9.49 13.97
N GLU A 69 4.81 -10.83 13.94
CA GLU A 69 3.58 -11.62 13.90
C GLU A 69 2.73 -11.43 15.16
N GLN A 70 3.35 -11.34 16.34
CA GLN A 70 2.63 -11.05 17.59
C GLN A 70 2.01 -9.66 17.55
N LEU A 71 2.74 -8.67 17.04
CA LEU A 71 2.26 -7.29 16.93
C LEU A 71 1.05 -7.19 16.00
N ILE A 72 1.12 -7.75 14.80
CA ILE A 72 0.03 -7.67 13.83
C ILE A 72 -1.19 -8.48 14.28
N ALA A 73 -1.00 -9.63 14.95
CA ALA A 73 -2.11 -10.42 15.46
C ALA A 73 -2.88 -9.71 16.57
N GLU A 74 -2.17 -9.03 17.49
CA GLU A 74 -2.82 -8.23 18.52
C GLU A 74 -3.52 -7.00 17.94
N MET A 75 -2.92 -6.35 16.93
CA MET A 75 -3.53 -5.20 16.27
C MET A 75 -4.79 -5.59 15.50
N GLN A 76 -4.74 -6.68 14.72
CA GLN A 76 -5.90 -7.18 13.99
C GLN A 76 -7.05 -7.49 14.94
N ALA A 77 -6.78 -8.17 16.06
CA ALA A 77 -7.80 -8.44 17.07
C ALA A 77 -8.38 -7.16 17.69
N GLN A 78 -7.60 -6.07 17.75
CA GLN A 78 -8.11 -4.77 18.17
C GLN A 78 -8.97 -4.11 17.10
N HIS A 79 -8.51 -4.09 15.84
CA HIS A 79 -9.25 -3.52 14.72
C HIS A 79 -10.60 -4.21 14.52
N GLU A 80 -10.64 -5.54 14.52
CA GLU A 80 -11.87 -6.32 14.38
C GLU A 80 -12.87 -6.00 15.51
N ARG A 81 -12.40 -5.86 16.75
CA ARG A 81 -13.25 -5.44 17.88
C ARG A 81 -13.82 -4.04 17.66
N ASP A 82 -12.96 -3.07 17.33
CA ASP A 82 -13.38 -1.68 17.14
C ASP A 82 -14.40 -1.57 15.99
N PHE A 83 -14.18 -2.26 14.87
CA PHE A 83 -15.14 -2.31 13.76
C PHE A 83 -16.47 -2.97 14.14
N ALA A 84 -16.42 -4.07 14.89
CA ALA A 84 -17.62 -4.77 15.37
C ALA A 84 -18.44 -3.90 16.32
N ASP A 85 -17.81 -3.13 17.21
CA ASP A 85 -18.48 -2.20 18.13
C ASP A 85 -19.22 -1.06 17.40
N PHE A 86 -18.69 -0.64 16.24
CA PHE A 86 -19.36 0.29 15.32
C PHE A 86 -20.33 -0.39 14.35
N GLN A 87 -20.52 -1.71 14.47
CA GLN A 87 -21.38 -2.54 13.63
C GLN A 87 -21.00 -2.55 12.14
N VAL A 88 -19.74 -2.31 11.82
CA VAL A 88 -19.22 -2.54 10.47
C VAL A 88 -19.19 -4.05 10.22
N GLN A 89 -19.87 -4.51 9.17
CA GLN A 89 -20.05 -5.95 8.90
C GLN A 89 -19.33 -6.36 7.62
N PHE A 90 -18.10 -6.86 7.77
CA PHE A 90 -17.38 -7.52 6.70
C PHE A 90 -17.87 -8.96 6.50
N ASP A 91 -17.95 -9.39 5.25
CA ASP A 91 -18.11 -10.81 4.90
C ASP A 91 -16.78 -11.57 5.09
N ASN A 92 -15.64 -10.88 4.93
CA ASN A 92 -14.34 -11.34 5.40
C ASN A 92 -13.43 -10.19 5.85
N TYR A 93 -12.65 -10.45 6.90
CA TYR A 93 -11.54 -9.62 7.34
C TYR A 93 -10.27 -10.47 7.37
N GLY A 94 -9.30 -10.16 6.51
CA GLY A 94 -8.06 -10.91 6.34
C GLY A 94 -6.81 -10.19 6.84
N SER A 95 -5.66 -10.56 6.27
CA SER A 95 -4.37 -9.89 6.49
C SER A 95 -3.54 -9.95 5.21
N THR A 96 -2.77 -8.89 4.91
CA THR A 96 -1.80 -8.92 3.81
C THR A 96 -0.67 -9.91 4.06
N ASN A 97 -0.34 -10.22 5.31
CA ASN A 97 0.59 -11.30 5.68
C ASN A 97 -0.15 -12.65 5.73
N SER A 98 -0.55 -13.12 4.56
CA SER A 98 -1.25 -14.41 4.37
C SER A 98 -0.68 -15.21 3.20
N GLU A 99 -0.91 -16.53 3.22
CA GLU A 99 -0.48 -17.42 2.13
C GLU A 99 -1.14 -17.01 0.81
N GLU A 100 -2.44 -16.72 0.84
CA GLU A 100 -3.19 -16.34 -0.36
C GLU A 100 -2.63 -15.06 -0.98
N ASN A 101 -2.23 -14.08 -0.16
CA ASN A 101 -1.63 -12.85 -0.66
C ASN A 101 -0.23 -13.11 -1.23
N ARG A 102 0.56 -13.99 -0.60
CA ARG A 102 1.89 -14.36 -1.11
C ARG A 102 1.80 -15.02 -2.48
N GLU A 103 0.92 -16.01 -2.63
CA GLU A 103 0.68 -16.71 -3.90
C GLU A 103 0.26 -15.73 -5.00
N LEU A 104 -0.68 -14.83 -4.71
CA LEU A 104 -1.12 -13.81 -5.66
C LEU A 104 0.00 -12.81 -5.98
N CYS A 105 0.82 -12.39 -5.01
CA CYS A 105 2.00 -11.56 -5.28
C CYS A 105 2.95 -12.23 -6.27
N HIS A 106 3.17 -13.55 -6.15
CA HIS A 106 3.97 -14.31 -7.10
C HIS A 106 3.34 -14.31 -8.50
N GLU A 107 2.01 -14.49 -8.60
CA GLU A 107 1.29 -14.44 -9.88
C GLU A 107 1.41 -13.08 -10.56
N PHE A 108 1.08 -11.99 -9.85
CA PHE A 108 1.24 -10.63 -10.36
C PHE A 108 2.68 -10.35 -10.79
N TRP A 109 3.66 -10.76 -9.98
CA TRP A 109 5.06 -10.57 -10.30
C TRP A 109 5.47 -11.30 -11.58
N GLN A 110 5.05 -12.55 -11.75
CA GLN A 110 5.33 -13.33 -12.96
C GLN A 110 4.77 -12.66 -14.21
N SER A 111 3.52 -12.18 -14.16
CA SER A 111 2.89 -11.47 -15.30
C SER A 111 3.60 -10.15 -15.61
N ILE A 112 3.91 -9.34 -14.59
CA ILE A 112 4.62 -8.06 -14.76
C ILE A 112 6.03 -8.27 -15.32
N ARG A 113 6.75 -9.31 -14.88
CA ARG A 113 8.05 -9.71 -15.43
C ARG A 113 7.94 -10.16 -16.88
N ALA A 114 6.96 -11.00 -17.21
CA ALA A 114 6.72 -11.49 -18.57
C ALA A 114 6.33 -10.37 -19.55
N ALA A 115 5.63 -9.34 -19.06
CA ALA A 115 5.28 -8.14 -19.83
C ALA A 115 6.46 -7.19 -20.08
N GLY A 116 7.64 -7.43 -19.50
CA GLY A 116 8.82 -6.58 -19.70
C GLY A 116 8.73 -5.22 -19.02
N LEU A 117 7.88 -5.08 -17.99
CA LEU A 117 7.68 -3.82 -17.27
C LEU A 117 8.70 -3.57 -16.14
N VAL A 118 9.57 -4.55 -15.86
CA VAL A 118 10.48 -4.49 -14.70
C VAL A 118 11.86 -4.00 -15.09
N LYS A 119 12.35 -3.02 -14.34
CA LYS A 119 13.70 -2.45 -14.48
C LYS A 119 14.47 -2.49 -13.19
N GLU A 120 15.75 -2.83 -13.28
CA GLU A 120 16.68 -2.76 -12.15
C GLU A 120 17.45 -1.43 -12.18
N LYS A 121 17.57 -0.79 -11.02
CA LYS A 121 18.44 0.39 -10.83
C LYS A 121 19.14 0.32 -9.49
N ASP A 122 20.39 0.75 -9.45
CA ASP A 122 21.07 1.01 -8.19
C ASP A 122 20.55 2.31 -7.59
N VAL A 123 20.09 2.22 -6.35
CA VAL A 123 19.57 3.34 -5.57
C VAL A 123 20.50 3.56 -4.39
N GLU A 124 21.02 4.77 -4.30
CA GLU A 124 21.80 5.18 -3.15
C GLU A 124 20.88 5.81 -2.08
N GLN A 125 20.95 5.30 -0.85
CA GLN A 125 20.16 5.79 0.28
C GLN A 125 21.02 5.87 1.54
N LEU A 126 20.53 6.63 2.52
CA LEU A 126 21.13 6.66 3.85
C LEU A 126 20.82 5.35 4.57
N TYR A 127 21.81 4.81 5.27
CA TYR A 127 21.76 3.52 5.96
C TYR A 127 22.20 3.70 7.40
N ASP A 128 21.43 3.14 8.32
CA ASP A 128 21.76 3.07 9.74
C ASP A 128 22.61 1.80 10.01
N PRO A 129 23.91 1.94 10.35
CA PRO A 129 24.78 0.79 10.57
C PRO A 129 24.45 -0.02 11.83
N GLU A 130 23.79 0.58 12.81
CA GLU A 130 23.41 -0.07 14.07
C GLU A 130 22.08 -0.83 13.92
N ALA A 131 21.05 -0.18 13.36
CA ALA A 131 19.77 -0.83 13.07
C ALA A 131 19.83 -1.76 11.85
N LYS A 132 20.91 -1.67 11.07
CA LYS A 132 21.17 -2.41 9.83
C LYS A 132 20.08 -2.24 8.78
N THR A 133 19.51 -1.05 8.65
CA THR A 133 18.41 -0.76 7.70
C THR A 133 18.66 0.53 6.94
N PHE A 134 18.14 0.60 5.71
CA PHE A 134 18.03 1.87 4.99
C PHE A 134 17.00 2.79 5.66
N LEU A 135 17.23 4.10 5.54
CA LEU A 135 16.45 5.16 6.15
C LEU A 135 15.69 5.91 5.06
N ALA A 136 14.36 5.91 5.15
CA ALA A 136 13.57 6.90 4.43
C ALA A 136 13.83 8.30 5.01
N ASP A 137 13.64 9.34 4.21
CA ASP A 137 13.97 10.73 4.52
C ASP A 137 13.47 11.19 5.91
N ARG A 138 12.22 10.82 6.26
CA ARG A 138 11.61 11.15 7.56
C ARG A 138 12.31 10.54 8.79
N PHE A 139 13.13 9.51 8.59
CA PHE A 139 13.88 8.82 9.64
C PHE A 139 15.33 9.31 9.76
N VAL A 140 15.64 10.42 9.08
CA VAL A 140 16.91 11.12 9.20
C VAL A 140 16.63 12.49 9.82
N ARG A 141 17.38 12.83 10.86
CA ARG A 141 17.36 14.17 11.45
C ARG A 141 18.76 14.73 11.53
N GLY A 142 18.89 16.05 11.51
CA GLY A 142 20.20 16.69 11.56
C GLY A 142 20.10 18.19 11.69
N THR A 143 21.17 18.88 11.34
CA THR A 143 21.24 20.34 11.38
C THR A 143 21.02 20.91 9.97
N CYS A 144 20.13 21.91 9.86
CA CYS A 144 19.80 22.53 8.58
C CYS A 144 21.05 23.13 7.92
N PRO A 145 21.35 22.77 6.65
CA PRO A 145 22.53 23.27 5.95
C PRO A 145 22.51 24.79 5.77
N LYS A 146 21.32 25.40 5.71
CA LYS A 146 21.12 26.82 5.46
C LYS A 146 21.16 27.69 6.72
N CYS A 147 20.24 27.47 7.67
CA CYS A 147 20.08 28.34 8.84
C CYS A 147 20.72 27.79 10.13
N LYS A 148 21.29 26.58 10.09
CA LYS A 148 21.94 25.90 11.22
C LYS A 148 21.01 25.58 12.40
N ALA A 149 19.70 25.64 12.20
CA ALA A 149 18.75 25.06 13.16
C ALA A 149 19.04 23.57 13.33
N THR A 150 19.13 23.11 14.58
CA THR A 150 19.37 21.71 14.92
C THR A 150 18.06 20.90 14.92
N ASP A 151 18.17 19.58 14.94
CA ASP A 151 17.04 18.65 15.07
C ASP A 151 15.96 18.78 13.96
N GLN A 152 16.41 19.02 12.73
CA GLN A 152 15.57 19.21 11.56
C GLN A 152 15.31 17.89 10.84
N PRO A 153 14.11 17.69 10.27
CA PRO A 153 13.77 16.50 9.51
C PRO A 153 14.48 16.46 8.15
N GLY A 154 14.47 15.28 7.52
CA GLY A 154 15.27 14.91 6.35
C GLY A 154 15.24 15.88 5.18
N ASP A 155 14.06 16.30 4.74
CA ASP A 155 13.86 16.98 3.45
C ASP A 155 13.49 18.46 3.57
N ASN A 156 13.22 18.95 4.78
CA ASN A 156 12.83 20.33 5.00
C ASN A 156 13.27 20.89 6.36
N CYS A 157 13.38 22.21 6.46
CA CYS A 157 13.65 22.91 7.72
C CYS A 157 12.39 23.61 8.23
N SER A 158 11.94 23.26 9.44
CA SER A 158 10.78 23.85 10.10
C SER A 158 11.01 25.28 10.59
N VAL A 159 12.26 25.74 10.62
CA VAL A 159 12.63 27.09 11.07
C VAL A 159 12.71 28.08 9.91
N CYS A 160 13.44 27.76 8.84
CA CYS A 160 13.67 28.69 7.73
C CYS A 160 12.93 28.34 6.43
N GLY A 161 12.16 27.25 6.43
CA GLY A 161 11.32 26.82 5.30
C GLY A 161 12.08 26.33 4.07
N THR A 162 13.40 26.17 4.14
CA THR A 162 14.18 25.64 3.01
C THR A 162 13.93 24.14 2.86
N THR A 163 13.94 23.65 1.63
CA THR A 163 13.99 22.23 1.29
C THR A 163 15.42 21.82 0.94
N TYR A 164 15.76 20.55 1.14
CA TYR A 164 17.05 19.93 0.82
C TYR A 164 16.87 18.41 0.77
N THR A 165 17.92 17.65 0.44
CA THR A 165 17.90 16.20 0.61
C THR A 165 18.43 15.81 1.98
N PRO A 166 18.06 14.66 2.55
CA PRO A 166 18.60 14.19 3.83
C PRO A 166 20.13 14.08 3.88
N ARG A 167 20.78 13.94 2.72
CA ARG A 167 22.24 13.92 2.61
C ARG A 167 22.89 15.28 2.84
N ASP A 168 22.13 16.36 2.64
CA ASP A 168 22.60 17.72 2.83
C ASP A 168 22.56 18.15 4.31
N LEU A 169 21.92 17.34 5.18
CA LEU A 169 21.90 17.61 6.61
C LEU A 169 23.31 17.58 7.20
N ILE A 170 23.61 18.57 8.03
CA ILE A 170 24.85 18.62 8.81
C ILE A 170 24.69 17.71 10.02
N GLU A 171 25.67 16.84 10.28
CA GLU A 171 25.64 15.85 11.36
C GLU A 171 24.34 15.02 11.36
N PRO A 172 24.04 14.29 10.27
CA PRO A 172 22.82 13.51 10.21
C PRO A 172 22.84 12.41 11.28
N ARG A 173 21.66 12.08 11.77
CA ARG A 173 21.41 11.08 12.81
C ARG A 173 20.18 10.28 12.42
N SER A 174 20.28 8.97 12.61
CA SER A 174 19.14 8.07 12.50
C SER A 174 18.13 8.36 13.61
N VAL A 175 16.85 8.47 13.27
CA VAL A 175 15.76 8.56 14.26
C VAL A 175 15.64 7.27 15.08
N TYR A 176 16.09 6.14 14.54
CA TYR A 176 15.94 4.85 15.20
C TYR A 176 16.97 4.60 16.29
N THR A 177 18.24 4.91 16.03
CA THR A 177 19.38 4.56 16.91
C THR A 177 20.18 5.76 17.38
N GLY A 178 20.04 6.90 16.72
CA GLY A 178 20.94 8.03 16.88
C GLY A 178 22.30 7.86 16.19
N ALA A 179 22.56 6.74 15.50
CA ALA A 179 23.80 6.53 14.76
C ALA A 179 23.96 7.55 13.62
N THR A 180 25.20 7.82 13.22
CA THR A 180 25.48 8.61 12.00
C THR A 180 25.21 7.72 10.79
N PRO A 181 24.27 8.06 9.90
CA PRO A 181 23.96 7.24 8.74
C PRO A 181 25.06 7.32 7.68
N GLU A 182 25.23 6.23 6.95
CA GLU A 182 26.19 6.08 5.85
C GLU A 182 25.44 6.06 4.50
N VAL A 183 26.05 6.58 3.43
CA VAL A 183 25.49 6.38 2.09
C VAL A 183 25.83 4.97 1.62
N ARG A 184 24.82 4.18 1.27
CA ARG A 184 24.99 2.86 0.66
C ARG A 184 24.15 2.74 -0.60
N SER A 185 24.61 1.93 -1.54
CA SER A 185 23.86 1.59 -2.75
C SER A 185 23.23 0.21 -2.60
N ALA A 186 21.98 0.07 -3.03
CA ALA A 186 21.29 -1.20 -3.17
C ALA A 186 20.57 -1.26 -4.52
N LYS A 187 20.52 -2.46 -5.09
CA LYS A 187 19.77 -2.70 -6.31
C LYS A 187 18.28 -2.79 -5.99
N HIS A 188 17.50 -1.91 -6.60
CA HIS A 188 16.05 -1.90 -6.51
C HIS A 188 15.40 -2.30 -7.84
N LEU A 189 14.18 -2.83 -7.74
CA LEU A 189 13.31 -3.20 -8.83
C LEU A 189 12.22 -2.14 -8.97
N PHE A 190 11.99 -1.71 -10.20
CA PHE A 190 11.01 -0.71 -10.56
C PHE A 190 10.02 -1.27 -11.58
N ILE A 191 8.78 -0.81 -11.53
CA ILE A 191 7.79 -1.00 -12.59
C ILE A 191 7.77 0.26 -13.46
N GLU A 192 8.01 0.13 -14.76
CA GLU A 192 7.97 1.21 -15.75
C GLU A 192 6.51 1.54 -16.13
N LEU A 193 5.85 2.27 -15.24
CA LEU A 193 4.42 2.61 -15.30
C LEU A 193 4.05 3.41 -16.57
N GLU A 194 5.00 4.15 -17.14
CA GLU A 194 4.83 4.88 -18.40
C GLU A 194 4.46 3.98 -19.59
N GLN A 195 4.88 2.70 -19.59
CA GLN A 195 4.49 1.77 -20.65
C GLN A 195 2.97 1.50 -20.66
N LEU A 196 2.27 1.83 -19.57
CA LEU A 196 0.81 1.68 -19.42
C LEU A 196 0.07 3.03 -19.53
N HIS A 197 0.75 4.12 -19.89
CA HIS A 197 0.19 5.48 -19.86
C HIS A 197 -1.13 5.57 -20.63
N ASP A 198 -1.17 5.14 -21.90
CA ASP A 198 -2.35 5.26 -22.75
C ASP A 198 -3.57 4.55 -22.15
N PHE A 199 -3.36 3.35 -21.58
CA PHE A 199 -4.41 2.61 -20.90
C PHE A 199 -4.91 3.37 -19.67
N LEU A 200 -3.99 3.88 -18.84
CA LEU A 200 -4.35 4.60 -17.62
C LEU A 200 -5.04 5.94 -17.92
N ASP A 201 -4.60 6.66 -18.94
CA ASP A 201 -5.26 7.89 -19.39
C ASP A 201 -6.68 7.56 -19.90
N GLN A 202 -6.84 6.57 -20.77
CA GLN A 202 -8.15 6.18 -21.25
C GLN A 202 -9.08 5.71 -20.13
N TRP A 203 -8.59 4.85 -19.23
CA TRP A 203 -9.38 4.27 -18.15
C TRP A 203 -9.83 5.33 -17.15
N THR A 204 -8.94 6.26 -16.77
CA THR A 204 -9.26 7.33 -15.81
C THR A 204 -10.12 8.44 -16.41
N GLN A 205 -10.01 8.72 -17.72
CA GLN A 205 -10.70 9.84 -18.37
C GLN A 205 -11.98 9.45 -19.11
N SER A 206 -12.42 8.18 -19.04
CA SER A 206 -13.63 7.68 -19.70
C SER A 206 -14.93 8.36 -19.23
N GLY A 207 -14.96 8.86 -17.99
CA GLY A 207 -16.15 9.39 -17.33
C GLY A 207 -17.10 8.30 -16.82
N GLU A 208 -16.72 7.02 -16.91
CA GLU A 208 -17.58 5.89 -16.53
C GLU A 208 -17.32 5.38 -15.10
N HIS A 209 -16.08 5.52 -14.60
CA HIS A 209 -15.63 4.82 -13.38
C HIS A 209 -15.26 5.74 -12.21
N LEU A 210 -14.81 6.97 -12.48
CA LEU A 210 -14.26 7.88 -11.47
C LEU A 210 -15.14 9.12 -11.27
N GLN A 211 -15.12 9.69 -10.06
CA GLN A 211 -15.64 11.04 -9.85
C GLN A 211 -14.83 12.05 -10.68
N SER A 212 -15.49 13.10 -11.18
CA SER A 212 -14.86 14.08 -12.08
C SER A 212 -13.70 14.81 -11.41
N GLU A 213 -13.78 15.08 -10.11
CA GLU A 213 -12.69 15.69 -9.33
C GLU A 213 -11.45 14.80 -9.28
N VAL A 214 -11.62 13.48 -9.17
CA VAL A 214 -10.53 12.51 -9.17
C VAL A 214 -9.89 12.44 -10.55
N ALA A 215 -10.68 12.33 -11.63
CA ALA A 215 -10.17 12.31 -12.99
C ALA A 215 -9.37 13.58 -13.33
N ASN A 216 -9.89 14.75 -12.95
CA ASN A 216 -9.23 16.05 -13.13
C ASN A 216 -7.91 16.14 -12.34
N TYR A 217 -7.90 15.66 -11.09
CA TYR A 217 -6.69 15.61 -10.26
C TYR A 217 -5.62 14.73 -10.93
N LEU A 218 -5.98 13.54 -11.39
CA LEU A 218 -5.04 12.62 -12.05
C LEU A 218 -4.48 13.22 -13.34
N LYS A 219 -5.33 13.86 -14.15
CA LYS A 219 -4.89 14.52 -15.39
C LYS A 219 -3.95 15.68 -15.10
N GLY A 220 -4.31 16.55 -14.16
CA GLY A 220 -3.56 17.76 -13.83
C GLY A 220 -2.26 17.53 -13.08
N HIS A 221 -2.09 16.39 -12.38
CA HIS A 221 -0.93 16.14 -11.53
C HIS A 221 -0.03 14.98 -11.96
N PHE A 222 -0.54 14.01 -12.73
CA PHE A 222 0.23 12.81 -13.07
C PHE A 222 0.21 12.47 -14.56
N LEU A 223 -0.94 12.56 -15.24
CA LEU A 223 -1.10 12.11 -16.64
C LEU A 223 -0.88 13.22 -17.69
N HIS A 224 -0.28 14.35 -17.30
CA HIS A 224 0.10 15.42 -18.22
C HIS A 224 1.60 15.41 -18.57
N GLU A 225 2.37 14.56 -17.89
CA GLU A 225 3.79 14.31 -18.11
C GLU A 225 4.07 12.80 -18.06
N PRO A 226 5.23 12.32 -18.56
CA PRO A 226 5.58 10.91 -18.44
C PRO A 226 5.53 10.42 -16.99
N LEU A 227 4.85 9.30 -16.76
CA LEU A 227 4.73 8.66 -15.46
C LEU A 227 6.09 8.15 -14.99
N ARG A 228 6.36 8.32 -13.71
CA ARG A 228 7.62 7.89 -13.12
C ARG A 228 7.58 6.39 -12.82
N ASP A 229 8.73 5.74 -13.01
CA ASP A 229 8.94 4.37 -12.59
C ASP A 229 8.67 4.23 -11.09
N TRP A 230 8.01 3.14 -10.72
CA TRP A 230 7.59 2.90 -9.35
C TRP A 230 8.48 1.87 -8.65
N ASP A 231 9.12 2.25 -7.55
CA ASP A 231 10.06 1.40 -6.80
C ASP A 231 9.34 0.38 -5.91
N ILE A 232 9.38 -0.89 -6.32
CA ILE A 232 8.58 -1.99 -5.75
C ILE A 232 9.34 -2.86 -4.78
N SER A 233 10.64 -2.60 -4.55
CA SER A 233 11.47 -3.46 -3.73
C SER A 233 12.04 -2.74 -2.52
N ARG A 234 12.20 -3.45 -1.42
CA ARG A 234 12.91 -3.00 -0.23
C ARG A 234 13.99 -4.01 0.14
N PRO A 235 15.25 -3.58 0.30
CA PRO A 235 16.31 -4.48 0.72
C PRO A 235 16.11 -4.94 2.17
N ALA A 236 16.59 -6.14 2.49
CA ALA A 236 16.60 -6.68 3.84
C ALA A 236 17.38 -5.78 4.83
N PRO A 237 17.00 -5.77 6.12
CA PRO A 237 15.89 -6.49 6.73
C PRO A 237 14.54 -5.80 6.46
N TYR A 238 13.50 -6.59 6.18
CA TYR A 238 12.15 -6.12 5.94
C TYR A 238 11.15 -7.17 6.43
N PHE A 239 10.01 -6.72 6.96
CA PHE A 239 8.89 -7.59 7.27
C PHE A 239 7.92 -7.58 6.10
N GLY A 240 7.91 -8.67 5.34
CA GLY A 240 7.13 -8.82 4.11
C GLY A 240 7.52 -10.07 3.34
N PHE A 241 7.09 -10.16 2.09
CA PHE A 241 7.42 -11.28 1.22
C PHE A 241 8.68 -11.00 0.38
N GLU A 242 9.60 -11.97 0.37
CA GLU A 242 10.81 -11.92 -0.45
C GLU A 242 10.47 -12.14 -1.94
N ILE A 243 11.11 -11.37 -2.81
CA ILE A 243 10.91 -11.44 -4.25
C ILE A 243 11.67 -12.67 -4.78
N PRO A 244 10.99 -13.64 -5.42
CA PRO A 244 11.56 -14.98 -5.66
C PRO A 244 12.79 -15.01 -6.58
N ASP A 245 12.92 -14.05 -7.50
CA ASP A 245 14.07 -13.92 -8.41
C ASP A 245 15.00 -12.76 -8.05
N SER A 246 14.85 -12.19 -6.85
CA SER A 246 15.72 -11.13 -6.31
C SER A 246 16.02 -11.36 -4.81
N PRO A 247 16.89 -12.33 -4.48
CA PRO A 247 17.21 -12.67 -3.09
C PRO A 247 17.69 -11.45 -2.28
N GLY A 248 17.17 -11.29 -1.07
CA GLY A 248 17.44 -10.16 -0.19
C GLY A 248 16.61 -8.90 -0.49
N ASN A 249 15.77 -8.90 -1.53
CA ASN A 249 14.78 -7.87 -1.80
C ASN A 249 13.37 -8.39 -1.47
N TYR A 250 12.58 -7.52 -0.86
CA TYR A 250 11.20 -7.78 -0.46
C TYR A 250 10.27 -6.86 -1.23
N TRP A 251 9.04 -7.28 -1.50
CA TRP A 251 8.06 -6.35 -2.08
C TRP A 251 7.79 -5.20 -1.10
N TYR A 252 7.79 -3.99 -1.65
CA TYR A 252 7.33 -2.82 -0.93
C TYR A 252 5.86 -3.01 -0.59
N VAL A 253 5.46 -2.64 0.64
CA VAL A 253 4.09 -2.82 1.15
C VAL A 253 2.98 -2.38 0.17
N TRP A 254 3.18 -1.31 -0.60
CA TRP A 254 2.17 -0.86 -1.56
C TRP A 254 2.00 -1.77 -2.78
N PHE A 255 2.91 -2.72 -3.01
CA PHE A 255 2.79 -3.74 -4.06
C PHE A 255 1.86 -4.86 -3.59
N ASP A 256 2.05 -5.34 -2.36
CA ASP A 256 1.25 -6.45 -1.82
C ASP A 256 -0.07 -6.01 -1.17
N ALA A 257 -0.19 -4.76 -0.72
CA ALA A 257 -1.36 -4.26 -0.04
C ALA A 257 -2.65 -4.33 -0.89
N PRO A 258 -2.70 -3.80 -2.14
CA PRO A 258 -3.91 -3.91 -2.94
C PRO A 258 -4.21 -5.36 -3.38
N ILE A 259 -3.19 -6.22 -3.49
CA ILE A 259 -3.40 -7.66 -3.72
C ILE A 259 -4.09 -8.31 -2.51
N GLY A 260 -3.94 -7.74 -1.31
CA GLY A 260 -4.66 -8.13 -0.10
C GLY A 260 -6.18 -8.12 -0.24
N TYR A 261 -6.75 -7.27 -1.12
CA TYR A 261 -8.18 -7.31 -1.45
C TYR A 261 -8.57 -8.64 -2.11
N MET A 262 -7.75 -9.09 -3.07
CA MET A 262 -7.92 -10.38 -3.75
C MET A 262 -7.69 -11.54 -2.79
N ALA A 263 -6.65 -11.47 -1.96
CA ALA A 263 -6.38 -12.49 -0.95
C ALA A 263 -7.54 -12.68 0.04
N SER A 264 -8.08 -11.57 0.57
CA SER A 264 -9.28 -11.59 1.43
C SER A 264 -10.49 -12.16 0.70
N THR A 265 -10.65 -11.89 -0.61
CA THR A 265 -11.70 -12.51 -1.43
C THR A 265 -11.50 -14.02 -1.57
N LYS A 266 -10.27 -14.46 -1.81
CA LYS A 266 -9.93 -15.87 -1.97
C LYS A 266 -10.22 -16.64 -0.68
N GLN A 267 -9.79 -16.12 0.47
CA GLN A 267 -10.09 -16.68 1.79
C GLN A 267 -11.60 -16.81 2.03
N TRP A 268 -12.38 -15.79 1.65
CA TRP A 268 -13.84 -15.84 1.73
C TRP A 268 -14.41 -16.94 0.83
N CYS A 269 -13.93 -17.03 -0.42
CA CYS A 269 -14.39 -18.02 -1.38
C CYS A 269 -14.13 -19.45 -0.90
N ASP A 270 -12.92 -19.72 -0.41
CA ASP A 270 -12.51 -21.04 0.09
C ASP A 270 -13.40 -21.49 1.26
N ARG A 271 -13.81 -20.58 2.14
CA ARG A 271 -14.71 -20.89 3.27
C ARG A 271 -16.18 -21.07 2.89
N HIS A 272 -16.62 -20.45 1.79
CA HIS A 272 -18.03 -20.46 1.37
C HIS A 272 -18.31 -21.32 0.13
N GLY A 273 -17.29 -22.05 -0.36
CA GLY A 273 -17.40 -22.86 -1.57
C GLY A 273 -17.71 -22.03 -2.82
N GLN A 274 -17.18 -20.81 -2.90
CA GLN A 274 -17.32 -19.93 -4.06
C GLN A 274 -16.08 -19.99 -4.95
N THR A 275 -16.18 -19.56 -6.20
CA THR A 275 -15.04 -19.50 -7.12
C THR A 275 -14.45 -18.09 -7.11
N PHE A 276 -13.14 -17.97 -6.87
CA PHE A 276 -12.44 -16.68 -6.91
C PHE A 276 -12.59 -15.96 -8.26
N ASP A 277 -12.47 -16.70 -9.37
CA ASP A 277 -12.59 -16.18 -10.73
C ASP A 277 -13.98 -15.57 -11.02
N ASP A 278 -15.04 -16.04 -10.35
CA ASP A 278 -16.37 -15.45 -10.50
C ASP A 278 -16.46 -14.01 -9.95
N TRP A 279 -15.48 -13.60 -9.12
CA TRP A 279 -15.44 -12.28 -8.50
C TRP A 279 -14.42 -11.35 -9.16
N TRP A 280 -13.22 -11.86 -9.45
CA TRP A 280 -12.12 -11.03 -9.98
C TRP A 280 -11.83 -11.20 -11.47
N ARG A 281 -12.39 -12.24 -12.12
CA ARG A 281 -12.18 -12.53 -13.55
C ARG A 281 -13.49 -12.60 -14.35
N ASN A 282 -14.52 -11.94 -13.85
CA ASN A 282 -15.84 -11.90 -14.47
C ASN A 282 -16.25 -10.45 -14.75
N GLU A 283 -16.42 -10.09 -16.03
CA GLU A 283 -16.82 -8.75 -16.47
C GLU A 283 -18.20 -8.32 -15.96
N ALA A 284 -19.05 -9.26 -15.55
CA ALA A 284 -20.36 -8.95 -14.98
C ALA A 284 -20.29 -8.61 -13.48
N THR A 285 -19.16 -8.86 -12.82
CA THR A 285 -18.95 -8.51 -11.41
C THR A 285 -18.46 -7.08 -11.29
N GLU A 286 -19.13 -6.31 -10.44
CA GLU A 286 -18.72 -4.96 -10.14
C GLU A 286 -17.79 -4.92 -8.94
N ILE A 287 -16.66 -4.21 -9.05
CA ILE A 287 -15.69 -4.06 -7.97
C ILE A 287 -15.65 -2.58 -7.56
N HIS A 288 -15.94 -2.31 -6.28
CA HIS A 288 -15.98 -0.95 -5.73
C HIS A 288 -14.97 -0.83 -4.58
N HIS A 289 -14.04 0.12 -4.71
CA HIS A 289 -13.07 0.47 -3.66
C HIS A 289 -13.48 1.80 -3.02
N PHE A 290 -13.85 1.78 -1.73
CA PHE A 290 -14.05 2.98 -0.94
C PHE A 290 -12.71 3.38 -0.32
N ILE A 291 -12.22 4.57 -0.66
CA ILE A 291 -10.87 5.02 -0.29
C ILE A 291 -10.85 6.51 0.07
N GLY A 292 -9.90 6.87 0.93
CA GLY A 292 -9.48 8.24 1.19
C GLY A 292 -8.71 8.87 0.03
N LYS A 293 -8.63 10.21 0.02
CA LYS A 293 -7.97 10.99 -1.04
C LYS A 293 -6.47 10.72 -1.15
N ASP A 294 -5.81 10.43 -0.03
CA ASP A 294 -4.35 10.33 0.01
C ASP A 294 -3.80 9.07 -0.68
N ILE A 295 -4.68 8.10 -0.96
CA ILE A 295 -4.33 6.83 -1.60
C ILE A 295 -4.93 6.67 -3.00
N THR A 296 -5.52 7.76 -3.53
CA THR A 296 -6.12 7.81 -4.87
C THR A 296 -5.11 7.41 -5.94
N TYR A 297 -3.90 7.98 -5.93
CA TYR A 297 -2.84 7.66 -6.92
C TYR A 297 -2.59 6.14 -7.03
N PHE A 298 -2.48 5.46 -5.89
CA PHE A 298 -2.23 4.02 -5.85
C PHE A 298 -3.42 3.22 -6.42
N HIS A 299 -4.66 3.63 -6.12
CA HIS A 299 -5.85 2.90 -6.54
C HIS A 299 -6.33 3.22 -7.96
N THR A 300 -5.87 4.31 -8.56
CA THR A 300 -6.32 4.73 -9.90
C THR A 300 -5.25 4.69 -10.98
N LEU A 301 -3.97 4.56 -10.61
CA LEU A 301 -2.88 4.40 -11.58
C LEU A 301 -2.13 3.08 -11.35
N PHE A 302 -1.57 2.91 -10.16
CA PHE A 302 -0.73 1.76 -9.90
C PHE A 302 -1.53 0.44 -9.91
N TRP A 303 -2.62 0.36 -9.15
CA TRP A 303 -3.44 -0.84 -9.03
C TRP A 303 -4.13 -1.24 -10.34
N PRO A 304 -4.78 -0.34 -11.10
CA PRO A 304 -5.31 -0.69 -12.42
C PRO A 304 -4.22 -1.13 -13.41
N GLY A 305 -3.02 -0.54 -13.32
CA GLY A 305 -1.87 -0.96 -14.14
C GLY A 305 -1.39 -2.38 -13.80
N MET A 306 -1.34 -2.74 -12.52
CA MET A 306 -1.08 -4.12 -12.09
C MET A 306 -2.15 -5.08 -12.61
N LEU A 307 -3.43 -4.78 -12.37
CA LEU A 307 -4.56 -5.63 -12.79
C LEU A 307 -4.64 -5.78 -14.31
N LYS A 308 -4.29 -4.76 -15.07
CA LYS A 308 -4.25 -4.83 -16.54
C LYS A 308 -3.19 -5.79 -17.06
N THR A 309 -2.12 -5.94 -16.29
CA THR A 309 -0.95 -6.75 -16.66
C THR A 309 -1.06 -8.19 -16.18
N ALA A 310 -1.62 -8.40 -15.00
CA ALA A 310 -1.79 -9.71 -14.36
C ALA A 310 -2.95 -10.50 -14.95
#